data_AF-A0A9E6PNM1-F1
#
_entry.id   AF-A0A9E6PNM1-F1
#
_cell.length_a   1.000
_cell.length_b   1.000
_cell.length_c   1.000
_cell.angle_alpha   90.00
_cell.angle_beta   90.00
_cell.angle_gamma   90.00
#
_symmetry.space_group_name_H-M   'P 1'
#
loop_
_entity.id
_entity.type
_entity.pdbx_description
1 polymer ?
#
loop_
_entity_poly.entity_id
_entity_poly.type
_entity_poly.pdbx_seq_one_letter_code
_entity_poly.pdbx_strand_id
1 'polypeptide(L)'
;MDYPKNVPGVGLVNGKFVDENPLTGAPGSLVPAAWGNGVTEEIINVIKSAGLEPDEAKTDQLVRAIRSLGSQDFKNSVRAASTTAMSLSGTQPVDNVAIVVGDRVLVKNQALAAQNGIFIVQAGTWIRAGDFASNTDVTTNAIVAVDEGTINGSSIWQLVTTAPIDIGVTPLHFEIAVGPTGVVEGTYRSVTVDRRGRVQGGSNPTTLQGYGITDAIRSDRFVYSPSAPLSTDGAVGTLWLQYEAP
;
A
#
# COMPACT_ATOMS: atom_id res chain seq x y z
N MET A 1 -23.24 -13.26 8.17
CA MET A 1 -24.40 -14.15 8.18
C MET A 1 -23.94 -15.60 8.06
N ASP A 2 -24.12 -16.39 9.13
CA ASP A 2 -24.17 -17.87 9.07
C ASP A 2 -25.65 -18.31 9.01
N TYR A 3 -25.94 -19.60 8.89
CA TYR A 3 -27.29 -20.15 9.00
C TYR A 3 -27.97 -19.69 10.32
N PRO A 4 -29.29 -19.39 10.31
CA PRO A 4 -29.95 -18.86 11.50
C PRO A 4 -29.93 -19.86 12.66
N LYS A 5 -29.43 -19.46 13.83
CA LYS A 5 -29.56 -20.30 15.03
C LYS A 5 -30.98 -20.21 15.57
N ASN A 6 -31.69 -21.35 15.57
CA ASN A 6 -33.00 -21.64 16.19
C ASN A 6 -33.83 -20.40 16.58
N VAL A 7 -34.50 -19.79 15.59
CA VAL A 7 -35.45 -18.71 15.86
C VAL A 7 -36.82 -19.31 16.20
N PRO A 8 -37.41 -19.01 17.38
CA PRO A 8 -38.71 -19.54 17.78
C PRO A 8 -39.80 -19.21 16.76
N GLY A 9 -40.61 -20.20 16.38
CA GLY A 9 -41.78 -20.02 15.49
C GLY A 9 -41.49 -20.03 13.99
N VAL A 10 -40.23 -20.12 13.56
CA VAL A 10 -39.86 -20.11 12.12
C VAL A 10 -39.72 -21.52 11.53
N GLY A 11 -39.87 -22.57 12.36
CA GLY A 11 -39.85 -23.96 11.90
C GLY A 11 -38.49 -24.42 11.37
N LEU A 12 -37.39 -24.01 12.00
CA LEU A 12 -36.03 -24.42 11.62
C LEU A 12 -35.64 -25.72 12.33
N VAL A 13 -34.88 -26.57 11.65
CA VAL A 13 -34.28 -27.78 12.25
C VAL A 13 -32.78 -27.74 12.04
N ASN A 14 -32.01 -27.81 13.13
CA ASN A 14 -30.55 -27.68 13.13
C ASN A 14 -30.05 -26.42 12.39
N GLY A 15 -30.78 -25.31 12.51
CA GLY A 15 -30.46 -24.04 11.87
C GLY A 15 -30.74 -23.94 10.37
N LYS A 16 -31.37 -24.95 9.76
CA LYS A 16 -31.78 -24.92 8.35
C LYS A 16 -33.30 -24.85 8.19
N PHE A 17 -33.73 -24.29 7.07
CA PHE A 17 -35.12 -24.34 6.66
C PHE A 17 -35.50 -25.79 6.29
N VAL A 18 -36.69 -26.22 6.71
CA VAL A 18 -37.23 -27.56 6.42
C VAL A 18 -38.65 -27.47 5.89
N ASP A 19 -39.03 -28.35 4.97
CA ASP A 19 -40.41 -28.41 4.49
C ASP A 19 -41.28 -29.18 5.49
N GLU A 20 -42.59 -28.95 5.41
CA GLU A 20 -43.56 -29.68 6.23
C GLU A 20 -43.46 -31.19 5.93
N ASN A 21 -43.59 -32.01 6.97
CA ASN A 21 -43.71 -33.45 6.81
C ASN A 21 -45.14 -33.91 7.17
N PRO A 22 -46.00 -34.15 6.16
CA PRO A 22 -47.39 -34.57 6.39
C PRO A 22 -47.52 -35.93 7.07
N LEU A 23 -46.48 -36.78 7.01
CA LEU A 23 -46.50 -38.14 7.57
C LEU A 23 -46.18 -38.15 9.07
N THR A 24 -45.43 -37.16 9.55
CA THR A 24 -45.04 -37.04 10.97
C THR A 24 -45.72 -35.87 11.68
N GLY A 25 -46.50 -35.07 10.96
CA GLY A 25 -47.14 -33.85 11.48
C GLY A 25 -46.13 -32.77 11.87
N ALA A 26 -44.89 -32.87 11.40
CA ALA A 26 -43.84 -31.91 11.74
C ALA A 26 -44.06 -30.63 10.93
N PRO A 27 -44.28 -29.47 11.59
CA PRO A 27 -44.51 -28.20 10.89
C PRO A 27 -43.24 -27.76 10.15
N GLY A 28 -43.40 -27.36 8.90
CA GLY A 28 -42.34 -26.81 8.07
C GLY A 28 -42.00 -25.36 8.39
N SER A 29 -40.91 -24.88 7.80
CA SER A 29 -40.57 -23.47 7.76
C SER A 29 -41.60 -22.68 6.95
N LEU A 30 -41.75 -21.40 7.28
CA LEU A 30 -42.67 -20.48 6.58
C LEU A 30 -42.27 -20.18 5.13
N VAL A 31 -41.04 -20.52 4.75
CA VAL A 31 -40.50 -20.40 3.39
C VAL A 31 -40.02 -21.77 2.90
N PRO A 32 -40.10 -22.06 1.59
CA PRO A 32 -39.64 -23.34 1.05
C PRO A 32 -38.18 -23.61 1.39
N ALA A 33 -37.89 -24.82 1.89
CA ALA A 33 -36.56 -25.18 2.39
C ALA A 33 -35.49 -25.04 1.31
N ALA A 34 -35.79 -25.48 0.08
CA ALA A 34 -34.89 -25.37 -1.05
C ALA A 34 -34.49 -23.91 -1.33
N TRP A 35 -35.46 -22.98 -1.29
CA TRP A 35 -35.21 -21.57 -1.55
C TRP A 35 -34.43 -20.90 -0.40
N GLY A 36 -34.88 -21.08 0.85
CA GLY A 36 -34.27 -20.45 2.02
C GLY A 36 -32.83 -20.91 2.25
N ASN A 37 -32.57 -22.22 2.11
CA ASN A 37 -31.22 -22.77 2.23
C ASN A 37 -30.35 -22.37 1.03
N GLY A 38 -30.89 -22.38 -0.19
CA GLY A 38 -30.16 -22.00 -1.40
C GLY A 38 -29.63 -20.56 -1.34
N VAL A 39 -30.50 -19.58 -1.03
CA VAL A 39 -30.10 -18.18 -0.91
C VAL A 39 -29.08 -17.99 0.23
N THR A 40 -29.27 -18.66 1.36
CA THR A 40 -28.35 -18.58 2.51
C THR A 40 -26.97 -19.14 2.15
N GLU A 41 -26.94 -20.26 1.43
CA GLU A 41 -25.69 -20.91 0.99
C GLU A 41 -24.95 -20.08 -0.07
N GLU A 42 -25.65 -19.45 -1.02
CA GLU A 42 -25.03 -18.52 -1.97
C GLU A 42 -24.31 -17.36 -1.24
N ILE A 43 -24.97 -16.76 -0.25
CA ILE A 43 -24.41 -15.66 0.54
C ILE A 43 -23.20 -16.13 1.35
N ILE A 44 -23.30 -17.29 2.02
CA ILE A 44 -22.19 -17.87 2.79
C ILE A 44 -21.00 -18.18 1.88
N ASN A 45 -21.23 -18.73 0.68
CA ASN A 45 -20.19 -19.04 -0.28
C ASN A 45 -19.44 -17.79 -0.74
N VAL A 46 -20.16 -16.68 -1.00
CA VAL A 46 -19.54 -15.39 -1.30
C VAL A 46 -18.69 -14.91 -0.12
N ILE A 47 -19.21 -14.96 1.12
CA ILE A 47 -18.48 -14.55 2.34
C ILE A 47 -17.19 -15.37 2.53
N LYS A 48 -17.28 -16.69 2.41
CA LYS A 48 -16.13 -17.60 2.54
C LYS A 48 -15.11 -17.41 1.42
N SER A 49 -15.56 -17.19 0.19
CA SER A 49 -14.68 -16.92 -0.96
C SER A 49 -13.84 -15.65 -0.78
N ALA A 50 -14.37 -14.68 -0.04
CA ALA A 50 -13.67 -13.47 0.38
C ALA A 50 -12.75 -13.66 1.59
N GLY A 51 -12.59 -14.89 2.10
CA GLY A 51 -11.77 -15.21 3.26
C GLY A 51 -12.34 -14.72 4.60
N LEU A 52 -13.64 -14.39 4.65
CA LEU A 52 -14.33 -13.99 5.88
C LEU A 52 -15.01 -15.21 6.52
N GLU A 53 -14.98 -15.29 7.85
CA GLU A 53 -15.72 -16.32 8.58
C GLU A 53 -17.18 -15.89 8.76
N PRO A 54 -18.17 -16.64 8.27
CA PRO A 54 -19.58 -16.30 8.43
C PRO A 54 -20.01 -16.20 9.90
N ASP A 55 -20.73 -15.13 10.22
CA ASP A 55 -21.20 -14.80 11.57
C ASP A 55 -22.61 -14.19 11.48
N GLU A 56 -23.60 -14.86 12.06
CA GLU A 56 -25.00 -14.39 12.07
C GLU A 56 -25.20 -13.05 12.79
N ALA A 57 -24.32 -12.69 13.73
CA ALA A 57 -24.39 -11.42 14.45
C ALA A 57 -24.00 -10.23 13.55
N LYS A 58 -23.42 -10.51 12.37
CA LYS A 58 -22.93 -9.50 11.43
C LYS A 58 -23.78 -9.48 10.16
N THR A 59 -24.41 -8.34 9.93
CA THR A 59 -25.29 -8.07 8.79
C THR A 59 -24.58 -7.41 7.60
N ASP A 60 -23.27 -7.15 7.72
CA ASP A 60 -22.46 -6.45 6.72
C ASP A 60 -21.50 -7.37 5.93
N GLN A 61 -21.48 -8.68 6.20
CA GLN A 61 -20.46 -9.57 5.64
C GLN A 61 -20.58 -9.77 4.12
N LEU A 62 -21.80 -9.80 3.57
CA LEU A 62 -21.99 -9.93 2.12
C LEU A 62 -21.46 -8.69 1.38
N VAL A 63 -21.77 -7.49 1.87
CA VAL A 63 -21.25 -6.26 1.27
C VAL A 63 -19.72 -6.16 1.38
N ARG A 64 -19.14 -6.63 2.49
CA ARG A 64 -17.68 -6.71 2.65
C ARG A 64 -17.05 -7.68 1.65
N ALA A 65 -17.66 -8.83 1.43
CA ALA A 65 -17.18 -9.82 0.46
C ALA A 65 -17.24 -9.31 -0.99
N ILE A 66 -18.34 -8.65 -1.37
CA ILE A 66 -18.48 -8.04 -2.70
C ILE A 66 -17.43 -6.94 -2.92
N ARG A 67 -17.18 -6.09 -1.91
CA ARG A 67 -16.14 -5.04 -1.98
C ARG A 67 -14.73 -5.63 -2.12
N SER A 68 -14.43 -6.75 -1.46
CA SER A 68 -13.12 -7.39 -1.59
C SER A 68 -12.86 -7.98 -2.98
N LEU A 69 -13.90 -8.43 -3.69
CA LEU A 69 -13.76 -9.00 -5.05
C LEU A 69 -13.47 -7.94 -6.12
N GLY A 70 -13.81 -6.68 -5.86
CA GLY A 70 -13.60 -5.56 -6.77
C GLY A 70 -12.46 -4.60 -6.36
N SER A 71 -11.60 -4.98 -5.40
CA SER A 71 -10.69 -4.02 -4.73
C SER A 71 -9.59 -3.48 -5.65
N GLN A 72 -9.95 -2.44 -6.40
CA GLN A 72 -9.13 -1.25 -6.51
C GLN A 72 -9.67 -0.25 -5.49
N ASP A 73 -9.08 -0.21 -4.30
CA ASP A 73 -9.50 0.72 -3.25
C ASP A 73 -8.91 2.11 -3.48
N PHE A 74 -9.37 2.77 -4.55
CA PHE A 74 -9.03 4.14 -4.87
C PHE A 74 -9.83 5.13 -4.02
N LYS A 75 -9.11 6.06 -3.41
CA LYS A 75 -9.66 7.16 -2.62
C LYS A 75 -9.80 8.40 -3.48
N ASN A 76 -10.74 9.26 -3.12
CA ASN A 76 -10.77 10.60 -3.69
C ASN A 76 -9.45 11.31 -3.38
N SER A 77 -8.95 12.09 -4.33
CA SER A 77 -7.68 12.80 -4.18
C SER A 77 -7.68 13.67 -2.92
N VAL A 78 -6.47 13.93 -2.43
CA VAL A 78 -6.23 14.86 -1.35
C VAL A 78 -5.49 16.05 -1.91
N ARG A 79 -5.75 17.21 -1.31
CA ARG A 79 -5.10 18.44 -1.73
C ARG A 79 -3.62 18.44 -1.38
N ALA A 80 -3.27 17.95 -0.19
CA ALA A 80 -1.87 17.88 0.26
C ALA A 80 -1.64 16.64 1.14
N ALA A 81 -0.37 16.30 1.37
CA ALA A 81 0.03 15.23 2.26
C ALA A 81 1.07 15.69 3.30
N SER A 82 0.96 15.18 4.52
CA SER A 82 1.88 15.52 5.61
C SER A 82 3.34 15.20 5.24
N THR A 83 4.28 16.01 5.72
CA THR A 83 5.74 15.75 5.64
C THR A 83 6.31 15.34 7.00
N THR A 84 5.66 15.75 8.09
CA THR A 84 5.98 15.40 9.48
C THR A 84 4.69 15.21 10.28
N ALA A 85 4.79 14.77 11.54
CA ALA A 85 3.65 14.78 12.46
C ALA A 85 3.09 16.20 12.61
N MET A 86 1.77 16.31 12.72
CA MET A 86 1.07 17.59 12.77
C MET A 86 -0.16 17.54 13.67
N SER A 87 -0.67 18.71 14.05
CA SER A 87 -1.96 18.82 14.74
C SER A 87 -3.10 18.54 13.76
N LEU A 88 -4.12 17.79 14.18
CA LEU A 88 -5.31 17.52 13.36
C LEU A 88 -6.46 18.45 13.76
N SER A 89 -6.20 19.76 13.76
CA SER A 89 -7.18 20.78 14.10
C SER A 89 -6.88 22.10 13.42
N GLY A 90 -7.92 22.82 13.00
CA GLY A 90 -7.79 24.15 12.39
C GLY A 90 -7.16 24.12 11.00
N THR A 91 -7.09 25.29 10.37
CA THR A 91 -6.41 25.51 9.09
C THR A 91 -4.92 25.76 9.32
N GLN A 92 -4.05 25.16 8.51
CA GLN A 92 -2.59 25.28 8.65
C GLN A 92 -1.90 24.91 7.33
N PRO A 93 -0.67 25.34 7.06
CA PRO A 93 0.05 24.88 5.88
C PRO A 93 0.40 23.38 6.00
N VAL A 94 0.20 22.62 4.92
CA VAL A 94 0.68 21.24 4.77
C VAL A 94 1.49 21.17 3.50
N ASP A 95 2.76 20.78 3.62
CA ASP A 95 3.69 20.74 2.48
C ASP A 95 3.72 22.05 1.66
N ASN A 96 3.75 23.18 2.39
CA ASN A 96 3.69 24.54 1.85
C ASN A 96 2.37 24.92 1.14
N VAL A 97 1.32 24.12 1.27
CA VAL A 97 -0.03 24.40 0.77
C VAL A 97 -0.90 24.90 1.92
N ALA A 98 -1.46 26.10 1.81
CA ALA A 98 -2.42 26.62 2.79
C ALA A 98 -3.77 25.90 2.62
N ILE A 99 -4.09 24.97 3.53
CA ILE A 99 -5.36 24.23 3.51
C ILE A 99 -6.47 24.99 4.24
N VAL A 100 -7.69 24.85 3.76
CA VAL A 100 -8.89 25.47 4.34
C VAL A 100 -9.90 24.41 4.77
N VAL A 101 -10.91 24.81 5.55
CA VAL A 101 -12.00 23.91 5.97
C VAL A 101 -12.65 23.24 4.76
N GLY A 102 -12.83 21.92 4.82
CA GLY A 102 -13.36 21.11 3.72
C GLY A 102 -12.30 20.46 2.84
N ASP A 103 -11.05 20.93 2.88
CA ASP A 103 -9.96 20.31 2.13
C ASP A 103 -9.68 18.89 2.65
N ARG A 104 -9.27 18.02 1.73
CA ARG A 104 -8.83 16.67 2.04
C ARG A 104 -7.31 16.64 2.20
N VAL A 105 -6.81 16.00 3.25
CA VAL A 105 -5.38 15.85 3.51
C VAL A 105 -5.03 14.41 3.82
N LEU A 106 -3.97 13.90 3.18
CA LEU A 106 -3.36 12.63 3.56
C LEU A 106 -2.41 12.87 4.74
N VAL A 107 -2.79 12.36 5.91
CA VAL A 107 -1.97 12.36 7.12
C VAL A 107 -1.26 11.02 7.20
N LYS A 108 0.05 10.99 6.97
CA LYS A 108 0.86 9.76 6.89
C LYS A 108 2.07 9.72 7.82
N ASN A 109 2.29 10.79 8.61
CA ASN A 109 3.50 10.97 9.41
C ASN A 109 3.22 11.20 10.91
N GLN A 110 2.08 10.76 11.45
CA GLN A 110 1.82 10.83 12.89
C GLN A 110 2.78 9.95 13.68
N ALA A 111 3.07 10.36 14.92
CA ALA A 111 3.87 9.57 15.86
C ALA A 111 3.23 8.21 16.16
N LEU A 112 1.90 8.18 16.32
CA LEU A 112 1.12 6.94 16.34
C LEU A 112 0.58 6.69 14.94
N ALA A 113 1.13 5.71 14.23
CA ALA A 113 0.71 5.39 12.86
C ALA A 113 -0.77 4.97 12.75
N ALA A 114 -1.42 4.56 13.84
CA ALA A 114 -2.87 4.30 13.86
C ALA A 114 -3.71 5.59 13.66
N GLN A 115 -3.12 6.76 13.89
CA GLN A 115 -3.74 8.07 13.64
C GLN A 115 -3.57 8.54 12.19
N ASN A 116 -2.75 7.87 11.38
CA ASN A 116 -2.65 8.18 9.95
C ASN A 116 -3.97 7.87 9.22
N GLY A 117 -4.15 8.46 8.05
CA GLY A 117 -5.30 8.27 7.17
C GLY A 117 -5.62 9.53 6.38
N ILE A 118 -6.83 9.57 5.81
CA ILE A 118 -7.31 10.72 5.05
C ILE A 118 -8.29 11.51 5.92
N PHE A 119 -8.10 12.81 6.02
CA PHE A 119 -8.88 13.70 6.87
C PHE A 119 -9.50 14.85 6.07
N ILE A 120 -10.66 15.31 6.52
CA ILE A 120 -11.28 16.57 6.11
C ILE A 120 -10.89 17.63 7.13
N VAL A 121 -10.28 18.71 6.65
CA VAL A 121 -9.90 19.86 7.46
C VAL A 121 -11.13 20.51 8.06
N GLN A 122 -11.05 20.84 9.34
CA GLN A 122 -12.10 21.51 10.12
C GLN A 122 -11.52 22.72 10.85
N ALA A 123 -12.38 23.67 11.24
CA ALA A 123 -11.96 24.78 12.10
C ALA A 123 -11.53 24.28 13.50
N GLY A 124 -12.21 23.23 13.99
CA GLY A 124 -11.81 22.45 15.16
C GLY A 124 -11.08 21.18 14.75
N THR A 125 -11.27 20.11 15.54
CA THR A 125 -10.70 18.79 15.26
C THR A 125 -11.12 18.29 13.89
N TRP A 126 -10.13 17.87 13.10
CA TRP A 126 -10.37 17.27 11.78
C TRP A 126 -11.10 15.95 11.93
N ILE A 127 -11.90 15.62 10.92
CA ILE A 127 -12.63 14.36 10.85
C ILE A 127 -11.99 13.46 9.80
N ARG A 128 -12.04 12.14 9.99
CA ARG A 128 -11.65 11.22 8.91
C ARG A 128 -12.59 11.41 7.72
N ALA A 129 -12.04 11.33 6.53
CA ALA A 129 -12.81 11.38 5.31
C ALA A 129 -13.75 10.17 5.21
N GLY A 130 -14.94 10.35 4.63
CA GLY A 130 -15.97 9.30 4.59
C GLY A 130 -15.52 8.01 3.88
N ASP A 131 -14.69 8.13 2.84
CA ASP A 131 -14.06 7.02 2.13
C ASP A 131 -12.85 6.41 2.88
N PHE A 132 -12.58 6.85 4.10
CA PHE A 132 -11.51 6.34 4.97
C PHE A 132 -11.93 6.37 6.47
N ALA A 133 -13.23 6.31 6.76
CA ALA A 133 -13.75 6.55 8.10
C ALA A 133 -13.94 5.26 8.93
N SER A 134 -14.23 4.12 8.28
CA SER A 134 -14.54 2.85 8.95
C SER A 134 -13.72 1.68 8.40
N ASN A 135 -13.73 0.55 9.11
CA ASN A 135 -13.08 -0.69 8.69
C ASN A 135 -13.64 -1.24 7.37
N THR A 136 -14.86 -0.84 6.98
CA THR A 136 -15.46 -1.25 5.70
C THR A 136 -15.07 -0.36 4.53
N ASP A 137 -14.48 0.80 4.84
CA ASP A 137 -14.06 1.77 3.84
C ASP A 137 -12.60 1.56 3.47
N VAL A 138 -11.80 0.85 4.25
CA VAL A 138 -10.36 0.73 4.02
C VAL A 138 -9.95 -0.73 3.86
N THR A 139 -9.31 -1.02 2.74
CA THR A 139 -8.66 -2.31 2.48
C THR A 139 -7.16 -2.13 2.31
N THR A 140 -6.41 -3.22 2.40
CA THR A 140 -4.98 -3.18 2.08
C THR A 140 -4.79 -2.73 0.63
N ASN A 141 -3.66 -2.07 0.33
CA ASN A 141 -3.38 -1.47 -0.96
C ASN A 141 -4.30 -0.32 -1.38
N ALA A 142 -5.03 0.31 -0.46
CA ALA A 142 -5.75 1.54 -0.76
C ALA A 142 -4.84 2.59 -1.40
N ILE A 143 -5.27 3.22 -2.49
CA ILE A 143 -4.48 4.19 -3.26
C ILE A 143 -5.11 5.57 -3.18
N VAL A 144 -4.30 6.60 -2.97
CA VAL A 144 -4.73 8.00 -2.93
C VAL A 144 -3.76 8.89 -3.70
N ALA A 145 -4.29 9.75 -4.56
CA ALA A 145 -3.52 10.78 -5.25
C ALA A 145 -3.40 12.05 -4.40
N VAL A 146 -2.27 12.74 -4.51
CA VAL A 146 -1.97 14.01 -3.86
C VAL A 146 -1.76 15.07 -4.94
N ASP A 147 -2.58 16.11 -4.92
CA ASP A 147 -2.65 17.09 -6.01
C ASP A 147 -1.56 18.17 -5.87
N GLU A 148 -1.43 18.78 -4.69
CA GLU A 148 -0.52 19.90 -4.41
C GLU A 148 0.52 19.55 -3.33
N GLY A 149 1.60 20.34 -3.27
CA GLY A 149 2.66 20.21 -2.29
C GLY A 149 4.05 20.34 -2.90
N THR A 150 5.00 20.88 -2.15
CA THR A 150 6.40 20.98 -2.61
C THR A 150 7.09 19.62 -2.68
N ILE A 151 6.83 18.74 -1.71
CA ILE A 151 7.51 17.44 -1.58
C ILE A 151 6.63 16.31 -2.11
N ASN A 152 5.35 16.31 -1.76
CA ASN A 152 4.41 15.24 -2.04
C ASN A 152 3.38 15.59 -3.14
N GLY A 153 3.45 16.77 -3.74
CA GLY A 153 2.53 17.14 -4.83
C GLY A 153 2.71 16.24 -6.07
N SER A 154 1.64 16.09 -6.86
CA SER A 154 1.63 15.24 -8.06
C SER A 154 2.13 13.81 -7.81
N SER A 155 1.69 13.20 -6.69
CA SER A 155 2.10 11.86 -6.30
C SER A 155 0.92 10.94 -6.00
N ILE A 156 1.17 9.64 -5.97
CA ILE A 156 0.22 8.58 -5.63
C ILE A 156 0.79 7.78 -4.48
N TRP A 157 0.00 7.62 -3.42
CA TRP A 157 0.37 6.90 -2.21
C TRP A 157 -0.48 5.64 -2.05
N GLN A 158 0.15 4.58 -1.59
CA GLN A 158 -0.45 3.28 -1.34
C GLN A 158 -0.38 2.95 0.14
N LEU A 159 -1.48 2.50 0.71
CA LEU A 159 -1.52 1.88 2.03
C LEU A 159 -0.91 0.48 1.95
N VAL A 160 0.24 0.29 2.60
CA VAL A 160 0.96 -1.00 2.59
C VAL A 160 0.70 -1.85 3.83
N THR A 161 -0.11 -1.35 4.76
CA THR A 161 -0.57 -2.14 5.91
C THR A 161 -1.36 -3.35 5.41
N THR A 162 -0.95 -4.54 5.84
CA THR A 162 -1.63 -5.80 5.53
C THR A 162 -2.87 -5.97 6.41
N ALA A 163 -3.91 -6.61 5.88
CA ALA A 163 -5.10 -6.96 6.66
C ALA A 163 -4.78 -7.94 7.82
N PRO A 164 -5.56 -7.94 8.92
CA PRO A 164 -6.76 -7.13 9.17
C PRO A 164 -6.45 -5.68 9.57
N ILE A 165 -7.32 -4.74 9.16
CA ILE A 165 -7.21 -3.31 9.46
C ILE A 165 -8.41 -2.88 10.30
N ASP A 166 -8.12 -2.39 11.51
CA ASP A 166 -9.07 -1.72 12.39
C ASP A 166 -8.70 -0.24 12.52
N ILE A 167 -9.57 0.65 12.04
CA ILE A 167 -9.32 2.09 12.01
C ILE A 167 -9.19 2.66 13.43
N GLY A 168 -8.11 3.42 13.64
CA GLY A 168 -7.77 3.99 14.94
C GLY A 168 -7.00 3.05 15.88
N VAL A 169 -6.84 1.78 15.49
CA VAL A 169 -6.10 0.77 16.28
C VAL A 169 -4.88 0.27 15.50
N THR A 170 -5.10 -0.23 14.27
CA THR A 170 -4.02 -0.76 13.44
C THR A 170 -3.12 0.37 12.93
N PRO A 171 -1.78 0.25 13.08
CA PRO A 171 -0.83 1.16 12.43
C PRO A 171 -1.01 1.24 10.91
N LEU A 172 -1.25 2.45 10.38
CA LEU A 172 -1.44 2.68 8.95
C LEU A 172 -0.17 3.28 8.33
N HIS A 173 0.47 2.50 7.46
CA HIS A 173 1.70 2.88 6.77
C HIS A 173 1.42 3.16 5.30
N PHE A 174 1.72 4.38 4.88
CA PHE A 174 1.61 4.78 3.48
C PHE A 174 2.98 4.90 2.86
N GLU A 175 3.08 4.44 1.62
CA GLU A 175 4.28 4.53 0.82
C GLU A 175 3.92 5.08 -0.55
N ILE A 176 4.77 5.97 -1.04
CA ILE A 176 4.62 6.54 -2.38
C ILE A 176 4.80 5.44 -3.44
N ALA A 177 3.82 5.31 -4.32
CA ALA A 177 3.83 4.39 -5.45
C ALA A 177 4.35 5.08 -6.71
N VAL A 178 3.90 6.31 -6.96
CA VAL A 178 4.27 7.13 -8.11
C VAL A 178 4.42 8.57 -7.65
N GLY A 179 5.32 9.35 -8.26
CA GLY A 179 5.45 10.77 -7.99
C GLY A 179 6.87 11.27 -8.14
N PRO A 180 7.09 12.57 -7.93
CA PRO A 180 8.41 13.17 -8.04
C PRO A 180 9.37 12.54 -7.04
N THR A 181 10.61 12.33 -7.47
CA THR A 181 11.68 11.85 -6.60
C THR A 181 12.64 12.96 -6.16
N GLY A 182 12.44 14.18 -6.68
CA GLY A 182 13.35 15.32 -6.48
C GLY A 182 14.61 15.27 -7.36
N VAL A 183 14.81 14.21 -8.13
CA VAL A 183 15.93 14.09 -9.07
C VAL A 183 15.60 14.85 -10.35
N VAL A 184 16.48 15.79 -10.72
CA VAL A 184 16.34 16.57 -11.95
C VAL A 184 16.65 15.67 -13.15
N GLU A 185 16.01 15.95 -14.29
CA GLU A 185 16.35 15.28 -15.55
C GLU A 185 17.85 15.43 -15.86
N GLY A 186 18.50 14.31 -16.18
CA GLY A 186 19.91 14.31 -16.54
C GLY A 186 20.51 12.92 -16.61
N THR A 187 21.75 12.86 -17.07
CA THR A 187 22.54 11.63 -17.03
C THR A 187 23.33 11.58 -15.73
N TYR A 188 23.18 10.49 -14.99
CA TYR A 188 23.91 10.23 -13.76
C TYR A 188 24.75 8.96 -13.89
N ARG A 189 25.97 8.97 -13.34
CA ARG A 189 26.88 7.82 -13.32
C ARG A 189 26.73 6.95 -12.08
N SER A 190 26.08 7.47 -11.04
CA SER A 190 25.69 6.72 -9.84
C SER A 190 24.36 7.25 -9.34
N VAL A 191 23.53 6.36 -8.81
CA VAL A 191 22.20 6.68 -8.27
C VAL A 191 22.02 6.07 -6.89
N THR A 192 21.34 6.79 -6.01
CA THR A 192 20.77 6.22 -4.78
C THR A 192 19.30 5.92 -5.03
N VAL A 193 18.82 4.79 -4.53
CA VAL A 193 17.43 4.37 -4.68
C VAL A 193 16.77 4.11 -3.33
N ASP A 194 15.45 4.28 -3.27
CA ASP A 194 14.67 3.85 -2.12
C ASP A 194 14.42 2.33 -2.11
N ARG A 195 13.76 1.82 -1.06
CA ARG A 195 13.36 0.40 -0.96
C ARG A 195 12.52 -0.09 -2.14
N ARG A 196 11.85 0.82 -2.86
CA ARG A 196 11.02 0.50 -4.03
C ARG A 196 11.80 0.64 -5.35
N GLY A 197 13.10 0.92 -5.29
CA GLY A 197 13.97 1.06 -6.46
C GLY A 197 13.84 2.41 -7.18
N ARG A 198 13.15 3.39 -6.60
CA ARG A 198 13.02 4.72 -7.21
C ARG A 198 14.26 5.54 -6.91
N VAL A 199 14.81 6.20 -7.93
CA VAL A 199 16.01 7.04 -7.80
C VAL A 199 15.70 8.25 -6.92
N GLN A 200 16.40 8.39 -5.78
CA GLN A 200 16.27 9.51 -4.84
C GLN A 200 17.39 10.55 -4.97
N GLY A 201 18.47 10.20 -5.67
CA GLY A 201 19.61 11.06 -5.89
C GLY A 201 20.50 10.50 -6.97
N GLY A 202 21.21 11.37 -7.66
CA GLY A 202 22.19 10.99 -8.67
C GLY A 202 23.47 11.81 -8.52
N SER A 203 24.61 11.19 -8.80
CA SER A 203 25.90 11.87 -8.84
C SER A 203 26.69 11.51 -10.10
N ASN A 204 27.60 12.41 -10.48
CA ASN A 204 28.54 12.21 -11.59
C ASN A 204 29.98 12.30 -11.06
N PRO A 205 30.49 11.24 -10.42
CA PRO A 205 31.86 11.23 -9.92
C PRO A 205 32.87 11.54 -11.03
N THR A 206 33.93 12.26 -10.67
CA THR A 206 35.09 12.54 -11.54
C THR A 206 36.39 11.97 -10.98
N THR A 207 36.34 11.34 -9.80
CA THR A 207 37.50 10.76 -9.12
C THR A 207 37.31 9.26 -8.90
N LEU A 208 38.42 8.52 -8.85
CA LEU A 208 38.42 7.08 -8.57
C LEU A 208 37.70 6.74 -7.26
N GLN A 209 37.96 7.53 -6.21
CA GLN A 209 37.28 7.41 -4.92
C GLN A 209 35.76 7.58 -5.07
N GLY A 210 35.30 8.56 -5.86
CA GLY A 210 33.87 8.79 -6.08
C GLY A 210 33.17 7.67 -6.85
N TYR A 211 33.91 6.90 -7.65
CA TYR A 211 33.42 5.65 -8.26
C TYR A 211 33.57 4.43 -7.35
N GLY A 212 34.20 4.56 -6.17
CA GLY A 212 34.49 3.44 -5.28
C GLY A 212 35.61 2.52 -5.79
N ILE A 213 36.44 2.96 -6.74
CA ILE A 213 37.56 2.17 -7.26
C ILE A 213 38.69 2.20 -6.24
N THR A 214 38.95 1.06 -5.59
CA THR A 214 39.98 0.91 -4.56
C THR A 214 41.31 0.32 -5.07
N ASP A 215 41.28 -0.40 -6.19
CA ASP A 215 42.44 -1.05 -6.80
C ASP A 215 42.89 -0.33 -8.09
N ALA A 216 42.99 1.00 -8.01
CA ALA A 216 43.50 1.80 -9.11
C ALA A 216 45.01 2.01 -8.97
N ILE A 217 45.74 1.77 -10.06
CA ILE A 217 47.15 2.15 -10.16
C ILE A 217 47.24 3.67 -10.28
N ARG A 218 48.05 4.29 -9.41
CA ARG A 218 48.32 5.73 -9.51
C ARG A 218 49.13 6.04 -10.77
N SER A 219 48.90 7.20 -11.36
CA SER A 219 49.55 7.63 -12.61
C SER A 219 51.08 7.77 -12.50
N ASP A 220 51.63 7.78 -11.29
CA ASP A 220 53.08 7.84 -11.00
C ASP A 220 53.70 6.43 -10.79
N ARG A 221 52.97 5.35 -11.04
CA ARG A 221 53.43 3.97 -10.85
C ARG A 221 53.35 3.19 -12.16
N PHE A 222 54.40 2.42 -12.46
CA PHE A 222 54.41 1.45 -13.56
C PHE A 222 54.00 0.07 -13.05
N VAL A 223 53.18 -0.64 -13.82
CA VAL A 223 52.88 -2.06 -13.59
C VAL A 223 53.83 -2.89 -14.44
N TYR A 224 54.60 -3.75 -13.78
CA TYR A 224 55.39 -4.77 -14.44
C TYR A 224 54.55 -6.04 -14.57
N SER A 225 54.23 -6.44 -15.81
CA SER A 225 53.68 -7.77 -16.09
C SER A 225 54.81 -8.65 -16.66
N PRO A 226 55.14 -9.79 -16.03
CA PRO A 226 56.14 -10.71 -16.55
C PRO A 226 55.65 -11.50 -17.78
N SER A 227 54.37 -11.35 -18.15
CA SER A 227 53.75 -12.02 -19.30
C SER A 227 53.20 -10.99 -20.28
N ALA A 228 53.35 -11.26 -21.58
CA ALA A 228 52.80 -10.44 -22.65
C ALA A 228 51.28 -10.24 -22.49
N PRO A 229 50.71 -9.09 -22.89
CA PRO A 229 49.29 -8.82 -22.73
C PRO A 229 48.51 -9.67 -23.73
N LEU A 230 47.35 -10.18 -23.31
CA LEU A 230 46.44 -10.88 -24.19
C LEU A 230 45.66 -9.87 -25.05
N SER A 231 45.19 -10.32 -26.22
CA SER A 231 44.39 -9.47 -27.13
C SER A 231 43.09 -8.93 -26.50
N THR A 232 42.66 -9.49 -25.37
CA THR A 232 41.47 -9.11 -24.60
C THR A 232 41.72 -8.05 -23.53
N ASP A 233 42.97 -7.69 -23.23
CA ASP A 233 43.32 -6.87 -22.04
C ASP A 233 43.03 -5.37 -22.20
N GLY A 234 42.57 -4.95 -23.38
CA GLY A 234 42.33 -3.55 -23.71
C GLY A 234 43.63 -2.78 -23.93
N ALA A 235 43.64 -1.87 -24.90
CA ALA A 235 44.83 -1.09 -25.25
C ALA A 235 45.14 -0.03 -24.18
N VAL A 236 45.72 -0.44 -23.05
CA VAL A 236 46.45 0.47 -22.17
C VAL A 236 47.90 0.50 -22.64
N GLY A 237 48.39 1.71 -22.97
CA GLY A 237 49.72 1.97 -23.53
C GLY A 237 50.84 1.42 -22.65
N THR A 238 51.19 0.16 -22.86
CA THR A 238 52.24 -0.56 -22.15
C THR A 238 53.55 -0.31 -22.87
N LEU A 239 54.48 0.37 -22.20
CA LEU A 239 55.87 0.44 -22.61
C LEU A 239 56.50 -0.93 -22.33
N TRP A 240 56.62 -1.77 -23.36
CA TRP A 240 57.36 -3.03 -23.28
C TRP A 240 58.86 -2.75 -23.39
N LEU A 241 59.55 -2.69 -22.25
CA LEU A 241 61.01 -2.76 -22.23
C LEU A 241 61.39 -4.24 -22.29
N GLN A 242 61.62 -4.75 -23.50
CA GLN A 242 62.22 -6.06 -23.69
C GLN A 242 63.69 -5.96 -23.26
N TYR A 243 64.04 -6.54 -22.12
CA TYR A 243 65.44 -6.75 -21.76
C TYR A 243 65.95 -7.96 -22.56
N GLU A 244 66.70 -7.69 -23.63
CA GLU A 244 67.53 -8.72 -24.24
C GLU A 244 68.69 -9.00 -23.27
N ALA A 245 68.69 -10.19 -22.67
CA ALA A 245 69.85 -10.66 -21.94
C ALA A 245 71.04 -10.81 -22.93
N PRO A 246 72.26 -10.48 -22.50
CA PRO A 246 73.45 -10.52 -23.36
C PRO A 246 73.77 -11.91 -23.90
#